data_AF-A0AAN0P692-F1
#
_entry.id   AF-A0AAN0P692-F1
#
_cell.length_a   1.000
_cell.length_b   1.000
_cell.length_c   1.000
_cell.angle_alpha   90.00
_cell.angle_beta   90.00
_cell.angle_gamma   90.00
#
_symmetry.space_group_name_H-M   'P 1'
#
loop_
_entity.id
_entity.type
_entity.pdbx_description
1 polymer ?
#
loop_
_entity_poly.entity_id
_entity_poly.type
_entity_poly.pdbx_seq_one_letter_code
_entity_poly.pdbx_strand_id
1 'polypeptide(L)'
;MKKVDEQDLSRIIEMAWEDRTPFEAIEREYGLSESEVIRLMRYNLKTNSFKLWRKRMAGRKTKHQQLRSPEIERAYCSRQYKYA
;
A
#
# COMPACT_ATOMS: atom_id res chain seq x y z
N MET A 1 15.29 8.47 -11.78
CA MET A 1 13.90 8.58 -11.27
C MET A 1 12.99 8.56 -12.48
N LYS A 2 12.08 7.58 -12.58
CA LYS A 2 11.02 7.62 -13.60
C LYS A 2 10.21 8.91 -13.37
N LYS A 3 9.84 9.61 -14.45
CA LYS A 3 8.90 10.74 -14.35
C LYS A 3 7.55 10.16 -13.97
N VAL A 4 7.14 10.40 -12.73
CA VAL A 4 5.80 10.08 -12.22
C VAL A 4 5.01 11.38 -12.34
N ASP A 5 3.87 11.34 -13.02
CA ASP A 5 2.98 12.50 -13.09
C ASP A 5 2.48 12.86 -11.67
N GLU A 6 2.06 14.09 -11.44
CA GLU A 6 1.55 14.49 -10.12
C GLU A 6 0.29 13.69 -9.74
N GLN A 7 -0.53 13.31 -10.74
CA GLN A 7 -1.68 12.43 -10.55
C GLN A 7 -1.25 11.02 -10.13
N ASP A 8 -0.23 10.47 -10.79
CA ASP A 8 0.32 9.15 -10.46
C ASP A 8 0.94 9.16 -9.07
N LEU A 9 1.60 10.26 -8.67
CA LEU A 9 2.18 10.41 -7.35
C LEU A 9 1.10 10.33 -6.25
N SER A 10 0.01 11.09 -6.42
CA SER A 10 -1.14 11.03 -5.50
C SER A 10 -1.70 9.61 -5.41
N ARG A 11 -1.85 8.95 -6.57
CA ARG A 11 -2.39 7.58 -6.63
C ARG A 11 -1.47 6.55 -5.96
N ILE A 12 -0.15 6.65 -6.17
CA ILE A 12 0.83 5.79 -5.51
C ILE A 12 0.80 5.99 -3.99
N ILE A 13 0.66 7.23 -3.52
CA ILE A 13 0.56 7.53 -2.08
C ILE A 13 -0.72 6.90 -1.51
N GLU A 14 -1.87 7.05 -2.17
CA GLU A 14 -3.12 6.39 -1.77
C GLU A 14 -2.95 4.87 -1.69
N MET A 15 -2.44 4.25 -2.75
CA MET A 15 -2.17 2.81 -2.82
C MET A 15 -1.21 2.34 -1.73
N ALA A 16 -0.19 3.14 -1.40
CA ALA A 16 0.76 2.81 -0.34
C ALA A 16 0.17 2.95 1.08
N TRP A 17 -0.88 3.77 1.25
CA TRP A 17 -1.64 3.90 2.50
C TRP A 17 -2.73 2.85 2.65
N GLU A 18 -3.26 2.32 1.55
CA GLU A 18 -4.22 1.23 1.54
C GLU A 18 -3.59 -0.07 2.05
N ASP A 19 -4.26 -0.70 3.01
CA ASP A 19 -3.72 -1.88 3.69
C ASP A 19 -3.80 -3.18 2.87
N ARG A 20 -4.52 -3.14 1.75
CA ARG A 20 -4.80 -4.31 0.90
C ARG A 20 -4.10 -4.28 -0.44
N THR A 21 -3.37 -3.20 -0.73
CA THR A 21 -2.64 -3.05 -1.98
C THR A 21 -1.22 -3.57 -1.75
N PRO A 22 -0.86 -4.72 -2.36
CA PRO A 22 0.47 -5.27 -2.22
C PRO A 22 1.48 -4.39 -2.95
N PHE A 23 2.74 -4.40 -2.51
CA PHE A 23 3.79 -3.63 -3.20
C PHE A 23 4.00 -4.16 -4.62
N GLU A 24 3.77 -5.45 -4.83
CA GLU A 24 3.79 -6.13 -6.12
C GLU A 24 2.75 -5.56 -7.10
N ALA A 25 1.60 -5.05 -6.61
CA ALA A 25 0.62 -4.38 -7.48
C ALA A 25 1.13 -3.00 -7.93
N ILE A 26 1.73 -2.24 -7.01
CA ILE A 26 2.35 -0.94 -7.33
C ILE A 26 3.53 -1.13 -8.29
N GLU A 27 4.33 -2.17 -8.09
CA GLU A 27 5.42 -2.54 -8.98
C GLU A 27 4.90 -2.94 -10.37
N ARG A 28 3.80 -3.70 -10.45
CA ARG A 28 3.20 -4.09 -11.74
C ARG A 28 2.61 -2.89 -12.50
N GLU A 29 1.94 -1.98 -11.82
CA GLU A 29 1.25 -0.85 -12.46
C GLU A 29 2.17 0.34 -12.76
N TYR A 30 3.08 0.66 -11.83
CA TYR A 30 3.96 1.83 -11.93
C TYR A 30 5.44 1.49 -12.10
N GLY A 31 5.80 0.21 -12.00
CA GLY A 31 7.20 -0.23 -12.12
C GLY A 31 8.09 0.30 -10.99
N LEU A 32 7.51 0.52 -9.80
CA LEU A 32 8.21 0.97 -8.60
C LEU A 32 8.35 -0.18 -7.60
N SER A 33 9.59 -0.50 -7.25
CA SER A 33 9.89 -1.46 -6.20
C SER A 33 9.45 -0.96 -4.82
N GLU A 34 9.32 -1.86 -3.85
CA GLU A 34 9.02 -1.50 -2.46
C GLU A 34 9.98 -0.42 -1.93
N SER A 35 11.27 -0.55 -2.23
CA SER A 35 12.31 0.40 -1.80
C SER A 35 12.08 1.82 -2.35
N GLU A 36 11.63 1.92 -3.61
CA GLU A 36 11.34 3.18 -4.27
C GLU A 36 10.07 3.82 -3.70
N VAL A 37 9.03 3.03 -3.42
CA VAL A 37 7.81 3.49 -2.75
C VAL A 37 8.14 4.00 -1.35
N ILE A 38 8.98 3.32 -0.57
CA ILE A 38 9.41 3.79 0.75
C ILE A 38 10.14 5.14 0.64
N ARG A 39 11.02 5.28 -0.36
CA ARG A 39 11.75 6.54 -0.61
C ARG A 39 10.79 7.67 -1.00
N LEU A 40 9.82 7.39 -1.86
CA LEU A 40 8.78 8.31 -2.29
C LEU A 40 7.93 8.77 -1.11
N MET A 41 7.48 7.83 -0.28
CA MET A 41 6.69 8.12 0.92
C MET A 41 7.48 8.96 1.93
N ARG A 42 8.79 8.70 2.07
CA ARG A 42 9.66 9.50 2.95
C ARG A 42 9.83 10.94 2.46
N TYR A 43 9.83 11.16 1.15
CA TYR A 43 9.96 12.48 0.56
C TYR A 43 8.66 13.29 0.64
N ASN A 44 7.51 12.63 0.48
CA ASN A 44 6.21 13.29 0.41
C ASN A 44 5.49 13.45 1.75
N LEU A 45 5.80 12.61 2.74
CA LEU A 45 5.16 12.68 4.06
C LEU A 45 6.01 13.45 5.08
N LYS A 46 5.32 14.14 6.00
CA LYS A 46 5.96 14.65 7.22
C LYS A 46 6.58 13.50 8.02
N THR A 47 7.70 13.77 8.69
CA THR A 47 8.46 12.76 9.46
C THR A 47 7.60 11.94 10.41
N ASN A 48 6.67 12.57 11.15
CA ASN A 48 5.78 11.87 12.07
C ASN A 48 4.77 10.95 11.35
N SER A 49 4.19 11.41 10.24
CA SER A 49 3.30 10.60 9.41
C SER A 49 4.03 9.41 8.79
N PHE A 50 5.27 9.61 8.33
CA PHE A 50 6.10 8.52 7.81
C PHE A 50 6.42 7.47 8.88
N LYS A 51 6.76 7.88 10.10
CA LYS A 51 6.99 6.96 11.22
C LYS A 51 5.75 6.12 11.53
N LEU A 52 4.56 6.75 11.57
CA LEU A 52 3.29 6.05 11.78
C LEU A 52 3.00 5.05 10.66
N TRP A 53 3.20 5.47 9.41
CA TRP A 53 3.06 4.60 8.24
C TRP A 53 4.03 3.41 8.31
N ARG A 54 5.32 3.62 8.61
CA ARG A 54 6.30 2.52 8.76
C ARG A 54 5.94 1.57 9.90
N LYS A 55 5.47 2.08 11.04
CA LYS A 55 5.02 1.24 12.16
C LYS A 55 3.83 0.37 11.75
N ARG A 56 2.86 0.94 11.01
CA ARG A 56 1.73 0.18 10.45
C ARG A 56 2.19 -0.88 9.44
N MET A 57 3.10 -0.52 8.54
CA MET A 57 3.58 -1.40 7.46
C MET A 57 4.39 -2.58 7.99
N ALA A 58 5.24 -2.38 8.99
CA ALA A 58 6.05 -3.46 9.58
C ALA A 58 5.22 -4.59 10.21
N GLY A 59 3.98 -4.31 10.64
CA GLY A 59 3.08 -5.32 11.23
C GLY A 59 2.20 -6.05 10.22
N ARG A 60 2.23 -5.71 8.93
CA ARG A 60 1.26 -6.19 7.92
C ARG A 60 1.81 -7.37 7.12
N LYS A 61 1.55 -8.58 7.60
CA LYS A 61 1.89 -9.83 6.87
C LYS A 61 1.17 -9.96 5.53
N THR A 62 -0.02 -9.38 5.38
CA THR A 62 -0.87 -9.50 4.17
C THR A 62 -0.44 -8.60 3.00
N LYS A 63 0.63 -7.80 3.17
CA LYS A 63 1.07 -6.86 2.15
C LYS A 63 1.90 -7.52 1.03
N HIS A 64 2.44 -8.69 1.30
CA HIS A 64 3.05 -9.53 0.27
C HIS A 64 1.99 -10.51 -0.23
N GLN A 65 1.83 -10.61 -1.55
CA GLN A 65 0.85 -11.55 -2.13
C GLN A 65 1.14 -12.98 -1.68
N GLN A 66 2.42 -13.33 -1.52
CA GLN A 66 2.88 -14.65 -1.11
C GLN A 66 2.48 -15.04 0.33
N LEU A 67 2.24 -14.05 1.20
CA LEU A 67 1.88 -14.27 2.60
C LEU A 67 0.36 -14.22 2.84
N ARG A 68 -0.42 -13.95 1.79
CA ARG A 68 -1.88 -13.90 1.87
C ARG A 68 -2.44 -15.31 1.74
N SER A 69 -3.29 -15.73 2.69
CA SER A 69 -3.99 -17.01 2.58
C SER A 69 -4.88 -17.01 1.33
N PRO A 70 -4.89 -18.09 0.53
CA PRO A 70 -5.76 -18.24 -0.63
C PRO A 70 -7.25 -18.11 -0.27
N GLU A 71 -7.62 -18.46 0.96
CA GLU A 71 -9.00 -18.37 1.47
C GLU A 71 -9.50 -16.91 1.61
N ILE A 72 -8.61 -15.93 1.48
CA ILE A 72 -8.93 -14.51 1.59
C ILE A 72 -9.11 -13.92 0.18
N GLU A 73 -10.15 -14.35 -0.52
CA GLU A 73 -10.62 -13.74 -1.78
C GLU A 73 -11.59 -12.57 -1.53
N ARG A 74 -12.24 -12.55 -0.36
CA ARG A 74 -13.29 -11.59 -0.04
C ARG A 74 -12.78 -10.14 0.02
N ALA A 75 -13.40 -9.27 -0.78
CA ALA A 75 -13.18 -7.82 -0.74
C ALA A 75 -13.76 -7.14 0.51
N TYR A 76 -14.47 -7.86 1.39
CA TYR A 76 -15.11 -7.28 2.58
C TYR A 76 -15.03 -8.22 3.80
N CYS A 77 -15.16 -7.67 5.01
CA CYS A 77 -15.29 -8.47 6.23
C CYS A 77 -16.63 -9.20 6.26
N SER A 78 -16.67 -10.45 6.73
CA SER A 78 -17.93 -11.23 6.84
C SER A 78 -18.98 -10.55 7.72
N ARG A 79 -18.55 -9.64 8.62
CA ARG A 79 -19.43 -8.83 9.48
C ARG A 79 -19.64 -7.39 8.99
N GLN A 80 -19.09 -7.02 7.83
CA GLN A 80 -19.08 -5.64 7.33
C GLN A 80 -20.46 -5.15 6.90
N TYR A 81 -21.31 -6.04 6.40
CA TYR A 81 -22.69 -5.74 6.09
C TYR A 81 -23.56 -6.36 7.18
N LYS A 82 -23.94 -5.54 8.17
CA LYS A 82 -25.19 -5.80 8.87
C LYS A 82 -26.27 -5.25 7.94
N TYR A 83 -27.04 -6.15 7.35
CA TYR A 83 -28.29 -5.75 6.69
C TYR A 83 -29.10 -4.89 7.68
N ALA A 84 -29.66 -3.80 7.15
CA ALA A 84 -30.58 -2.91 7.87
C ALA A 84 -31.80 -3.68 8.39
#